data_AF-A0AAX2LXD9-F1
#
_entry.id   AF-A0AAX2LXD9-F1
#
_cell.length_a   1.000
_cell.length_b   1.000
_cell.length_c   1.000
_cell.angle_alpha   90.00
_cell.angle_beta   90.00
_cell.angle_gamma   90.00
#
_symmetry.space_group_name_H-M   'P 1'
#
loop_
_entity.id
_entity.type
_entity.pdbx_description
1 polymer ?
#
loop_
_entity_poly.entity_id
_entity_poly.type
_entity_poly.pdbx_seq_one_letter_code
_entity_poly.pdbx_strand_id
1 'polypeptide(L)'
;MNKKFSYPIPNFTDRRKSIIFWRYLRFQARKILYFPQVRLLEKTLNEEKNKHLKDFFSQRPYACYNAIRRFCDKSFKANERVKTLIYDVDKGLTCFKFLPEEQMIFSFDEDFELFLGYNHNVYEEGFWAFSLKFKKYTISQCNFCFTLELHTRI
;
A
#
# COMPACT_ATOMS: atom_id res chain seq x y z
N MET A 1 -6.70 1.51 -24.44
CA MET A 1 -7.89 0.90 -23.79
C MET A 1 -7.79 1.11 -22.29
N ASN A 2 -8.78 1.76 -21.66
CA ASN A 2 -8.80 2.00 -20.22
C ASN A 2 -9.16 0.68 -19.50
N LYS A 3 -8.16 -0.18 -19.25
CA LYS A 3 -8.35 -1.51 -18.67
C LYS A 3 -9.06 -1.37 -17.32
N LYS A 4 -10.19 -2.05 -17.10
CA LYS A 4 -10.84 -2.06 -15.78
C LYS A 4 -9.88 -2.63 -14.75
N PHE A 5 -9.79 -1.99 -13.59
CA PHE A 5 -9.05 -2.52 -12.46
C PHE A 5 -9.70 -3.82 -12.02
N SER A 6 -8.88 -4.84 -11.85
CA SER A 6 -9.24 -6.10 -11.20
C SER A 6 -8.22 -6.38 -10.11
N TYR A 7 -8.68 -6.92 -8.99
CA TYR A 7 -7.80 -7.23 -7.89
C TYR A 7 -6.65 -8.15 -8.33
N PRO A 8 -5.39 -7.80 -8.05
CA PRO A 8 -4.24 -8.49 -8.61
C PRO A 8 -4.12 -9.92 -8.11
N ILE A 9 -3.57 -10.78 -8.97
CA ILE A 9 -3.17 -12.14 -8.62
C ILE A 9 -1.69 -12.08 -8.20
N PRO A 10 -1.28 -12.70 -7.07
CA PRO A 10 0.11 -12.72 -6.68
C PRO A 10 1.00 -13.36 -7.73
N ASN A 11 2.20 -12.80 -7.88
CA ASN A 11 3.23 -13.39 -8.73
C ASN A 11 3.93 -14.52 -7.95
N PHE A 12 4.01 -15.71 -8.55
CA PHE A 12 4.51 -16.94 -7.91
C PHE A 12 5.81 -17.46 -8.52
N THR A 13 6.69 -16.58 -9.03
CA THR A 13 7.96 -16.94 -9.70
C THR A 13 9.08 -17.42 -8.74
N ASP A 14 8.75 -18.18 -7.69
CA ASP A 14 9.72 -18.74 -6.73
C ASP A 14 10.05 -20.22 -7.07
N ARG A 15 11.27 -20.69 -6.75
CA ARG A 15 11.73 -22.05 -7.07
C ARG A 15 11.09 -23.14 -6.21
N ARG A 16 10.37 -22.79 -5.12
CA ARG A 16 9.80 -23.74 -4.15
C ARG A 16 8.30 -23.99 -4.36
N LYS A 17 7.96 -25.01 -5.16
CA LYS A 17 6.59 -25.34 -5.60
C LYS A 17 5.55 -25.52 -4.47
N SER A 18 5.90 -26.17 -3.37
CA SER A 18 4.96 -26.46 -2.26
C SER A 18 4.58 -25.22 -1.45
N ILE A 19 5.55 -24.34 -1.17
CA ILE A 19 5.33 -23.08 -0.43
C ILE A 19 4.46 -22.14 -1.28
N ILE A 20 4.70 -22.09 -2.59
CA ILE A 20 3.88 -21.34 -3.54
C ILE A 20 2.41 -21.78 -3.49
N PHE A 21 2.16 -23.09 -3.55
CA PHE A 21 0.80 -23.62 -3.54
C PHE A 21 0.02 -23.22 -2.29
N TRP A 22 0.62 -23.35 -1.10
CA TRP A 22 0.00 -22.92 0.15
C TRP A 22 -0.22 -21.40 0.23
N ARG A 23 0.72 -20.60 -0.30
CA ARG A 23 0.55 -19.14 -0.39
C ARG A 23 -0.63 -18.78 -1.30
N TYR A 24 -0.75 -19.45 -2.45
CA TYR A 24 -1.86 -19.27 -3.37
C TYR A 24 -3.20 -19.68 -2.78
N LEU A 25 -3.29 -20.85 -2.15
CA LEU A 25 -4.51 -21.30 -1.48
C LEU A 25 -4.95 -20.34 -0.38
N ARG A 26 -4.02 -19.92 0.50
CA ARG A 26 -4.32 -18.92 1.55
C ARG A 26 -4.80 -17.60 0.95
N PHE A 27 -4.21 -17.18 -0.17
CA PHE A 27 -4.64 -15.99 -0.89
C PHE A 27 -6.08 -16.14 -1.40
N GLN A 28 -6.39 -17.23 -2.10
CA GLN A 28 -7.75 -17.46 -2.63
C GLN A 28 -8.78 -17.58 -1.51
N ALA A 29 -8.46 -18.31 -0.43
CA ALA A 29 -9.33 -18.40 0.74
C ALA A 29 -9.62 -17.03 1.35
N ARG A 30 -8.62 -16.16 1.49
CA ARG A 30 -8.80 -14.79 1.98
C ARG A 30 -9.58 -13.91 1.00
N LYS A 31 -9.35 -14.06 -0.30
CA LYS A 31 -10.10 -13.33 -1.33
C LYS A 31 -11.59 -13.66 -1.27
N ILE A 32 -11.94 -14.92 -1.02
CA ILE A 32 -13.33 -15.36 -0.81
C ILE A 32 -13.87 -14.82 0.52
N LEU A 33 -13.12 -14.98 1.62
CA LEU A 33 -13.53 -14.52 2.96
C LEU A 33 -13.78 -13.00 2.99
N TYR A 34 -12.96 -12.23 2.29
CA TYR A 34 -13.04 -10.77 2.21
C TYR A 34 -13.59 -10.29 0.85
N PHE A 35 -14.43 -11.11 0.21
CA PHE A 35 -15.03 -10.79 -1.08
C PHE A 35 -15.75 -9.43 -1.10
N PRO A 36 -16.53 -9.03 -0.06
CA PRO A 36 -17.13 -7.70 -0.03
C PRO A 36 -16.10 -6.56 -0.09
N GLN A 37 -14.97 -6.72 0.58
CA GLN A 37 -13.89 -5.72 0.61
C GLN A 37 -13.17 -5.64 -0.72
N VAL A 38 -12.93 -6.78 -1.37
CA VAL A 38 -12.36 -6.85 -2.72
C VAL A 38 -13.27 -6.13 -3.71
N ARG A 39 -14.58 -6.41 -3.67
CA ARG A 39 -15.57 -5.76 -4.54
C ARG A 39 -15.67 -4.26 -4.29
N LEU A 40 -15.62 -3.84 -3.02
CA LEU A 40 -15.62 -2.43 -2.65
C LEU A 40 -14.41 -1.71 -3.26
N LEU A 41 -13.20 -2.25 -3.08
CA LEU A 41 -11.97 -1.69 -3.64
C LEU A 41 -12.03 -1.63 -5.18
N GLU A 42 -12.41 -2.73 -5.83
CA GLU A 42 -12.54 -2.77 -7.30
C GLU A 42 -13.55 -1.76 -7.82
N LYS A 43 -14.70 -1.61 -7.16
CA LYS A 43 -15.71 -0.63 -7.54
C LYS A 43 -15.14 0.78 -7.42
N THR A 44 -14.53 1.12 -6.29
CA THR A 44 -13.98 2.45 -6.06
C THR A 44 -12.86 2.78 -7.04
N LEU A 45 -11.93 1.88 -7.31
CA LEU A 45 -10.81 2.13 -8.25
C LEU A 45 -11.26 2.20 -9.72
N ASN A 46 -12.44 1.71 -10.06
CA ASN A 46 -12.98 1.83 -11.41
C ASN A 46 -13.81 3.10 -11.65
N GLU A 47 -14.03 3.94 -10.62
CA GLU A 47 -14.64 5.26 -10.79
C GLU A 47 -13.65 6.24 -11.45
N GLU A 48 -14.11 7.04 -12.41
CA GLU A 48 -13.23 7.93 -13.19
C GLU A 48 -12.47 8.94 -12.34
N LYS A 49 -13.10 9.48 -11.28
CA LYS A 49 -12.48 10.39 -10.32
C LYS A 49 -11.30 9.79 -9.55
N ASN A 50 -11.19 8.46 -9.51
CA ASN A 50 -10.18 7.71 -8.76
C ASN A 50 -9.07 7.17 -9.67
N LYS A 51 -8.87 7.77 -10.85
CA LYS A 51 -7.87 7.32 -11.82
C LYS A 51 -6.45 7.28 -11.23
N HIS A 52 -6.06 8.28 -10.45
CA HIS A 52 -4.75 8.30 -9.78
C HIS A 52 -4.56 7.14 -8.80
N LEU A 53 -5.60 6.80 -8.03
CA LEU A 53 -5.60 5.63 -7.15
C LEU A 53 -5.49 4.34 -7.95
N LYS A 54 -6.27 4.23 -9.02
CA LYS A 54 -6.23 3.07 -9.92
C LYS A 54 -4.83 2.85 -10.48
N ASP A 55 -4.18 3.92 -10.94
CA ASP A 55 -2.83 3.86 -11.50
C ASP A 55 -1.82 3.43 -10.42
N PHE A 56 -1.92 3.98 -9.20
CA PHE A 56 -1.10 3.59 -8.06
C PHE A 56 -1.20 2.09 -7.74
N PHE A 57 -2.41 1.58 -7.53
CA PHE A 57 -2.65 0.18 -7.16
C PHE A 57 -2.36 -0.80 -8.31
N SER A 58 -2.53 -0.36 -9.57
CA SER A 58 -2.18 -1.18 -10.74
C SER A 58 -0.68 -1.37 -10.89
N GLN A 59 0.11 -0.33 -10.60
CA GLN A 59 1.57 -0.40 -10.59
C GLN A 59 2.10 -1.15 -9.36
N ARG A 60 1.32 -1.18 -8.26
CA ARG A 60 1.72 -1.79 -6.98
C ARG A 60 0.74 -2.87 -6.54
N PRO A 61 0.75 -4.04 -7.19
CA PRO A 61 -0.12 -5.17 -6.82
C PRO A 61 -0.07 -5.58 -5.35
N TYR A 62 1.10 -5.43 -4.71
CA TYR A 62 1.30 -5.77 -3.31
C TYR A 62 0.45 -4.88 -2.37
N ALA A 63 0.24 -3.62 -2.72
CA ALA A 63 -0.51 -2.67 -1.90
C ALA A 63 -1.99 -3.07 -1.77
N CYS A 64 -2.52 -3.72 -2.82
CA CYS A 64 -3.88 -4.24 -2.80
C CYS A 64 -4.08 -5.30 -1.71
N TYR A 65 -3.04 -6.09 -1.38
CA TYR A 65 -3.14 -7.18 -0.40
C TYR A 65 -3.49 -6.72 1.01
N ASN A 66 -3.21 -5.46 1.35
CA ASN A 66 -3.61 -4.88 2.62
C ASN A 66 -5.13 -4.83 2.80
N ALA A 67 -5.92 -4.84 1.72
CA ALA A 67 -7.37 -4.91 1.79
C ALA A 67 -7.89 -6.23 2.39
N ILE A 68 -7.16 -7.33 2.16
CA ILE A 68 -7.56 -8.70 2.56
C ILE A 68 -6.67 -9.31 3.65
N ARG A 69 -5.64 -8.58 4.10
CA ARG A 69 -4.78 -8.95 5.23
C ARG A 69 -5.30 -8.24 6.49
N ARG A 70 -5.29 -8.94 7.63
CA ARG A 70 -5.54 -8.28 8.93
C ARG A 70 -4.36 -7.35 9.21
N PHE A 71 -4.63 -6.08 9.51
CA PHE A 71 -3.63 -5.21 10.14
C PHE A 71 -3.23 -5.79 11.50
N CYS A 72 -2.06 -5.39 12.00
CA CYS A 72 -1.59 -5.75 13.33
C CYS A 72 -2.61 -5.33 14.41
N ASP A 73 -3.30 -4.22 14.18
CA ASP A 73 -4.43 -3.80 15.00
C ASP A 73 -5.72 -4.55 14.62
N LYS A 74 -6.27 -5.29 15.59
CA LYS A 74 -7.51 -6.06 15.47
C LYS A 74 -8.77 -5.19 15.65
N SER A 75 -8.63 -3.96 16.12
CA SER A 75 -9.73 -3.02 16.34
C SER A 75 -10.39 -2.59 15.01
N PHE A 76 -9.61 -2.52 13.92
CA PHE A 76 -10.09 -2.13 12.60
C PHE A 76 -11.00 -3.19 11.96
N LYS A 77 -12.27 -2.82 11.76
CA LYS A 77 -13.21 -3.67 11.01
C LYS A 77 -12.79 -3.73 9.54
N ALA A 78 -13.11 -4.84 8.87
CA ALA A 78 -12.67 -5.09 7.50
C ALA A 78 -13.05 -3.98 6.50
N ASN A 79 -14.18 -3.31 6.68
CA ASN A 79 -14.59 -2.18 5.83
C ASN A 79 -13.83 -0.89 6.13
N GLU A 80 -13.51 -0.63 7.40
CA GLU A 80 -12.70 0.52 7.82
C GLU A 80 -11.29 0.41 7.27
N ARG A 81 -10.76 -0.82 7.15
CA ARG A 81 -9.45 -1.07 6.51
C ARG A 81 -9.40 -0.60 5.06
N VAL A 82 -10.39 -0.97 4.25
CA VAL A 82 -10.44 -0.56 2.82
C VAL A 82 -10.55 0.95 2.70
N LYS A 83 -11.36 1.59 3.55
CA LYS A 83 -11.49 3.05 3.57
C LYS A 83 -10.17 3.72 3.96
N THR A 84 -9.51 3.22 5.00
CA THR A 84 -8.23 3.76 5.48
C THR A 84 -7.13 3.57 4.44
N LEU A 85 -7.06 2.40 3.81
CA LEU A 85 -6.17 2.10 2.69
C LEU A 85 -6.33 3.11 1.54
N ILE A 86 -7.57 3.36 1.12
CA ILE A 86 -7.86 4.30 0.03
C ILE A 86 -7.51 5.73 0.46
N TYR A 87 -7.87 6.12 1.68
CA TYR A 87 -7.58 7.44 2.22
C TYR A 87 -6.08 7.71 2.35
N ASP A 88 -5.31 6.75 2.84
CA ASP A 88 -3.86 6.86 2.99
C ASP A 88 -3.19 7.15 1.63
N VAL A 89 -3.56 6.37 0.62
CA VAL A 89 -3.03 6.54 -0.74
C VAL A 89 -3.48 7.88 -1.33
N ASP A 90 -4.76 8.24 -1.21
CA ASP A 90 -5.32 9.48 -1.74
C ASP A 90 -4.65 10.71 -1.12
N LYS A 91 -4.50 10.72 0.21
CA LYS A 91 -3.83 11.80 0.92
C LYS A 91 -2.38 11.91 0.56
N GLY A 92 -1.62 10.82 0.58
CA GLY A 92 -0.20 10.91 0.23
C GLY A 92 0.02 11.31 -1.23
N LEU A 93 -0.78 10.83 -2.19
CA LEU A 93 -0.68 11.30 -3.58
C LEU A 93 -1.05 12.78 -3.74
N THR A 94 -2.02 13.27 -2.96
CA THR A 94 -2.43 14.69 -2.99
C THR A 94 -1.38 15.59 -2.33
N CYS A 95 -0.82 15.17 -1.19
CA CYS A 95 0.18 15.91 -0.45
C CYS A 95 1.55 15.89 -1.14
N PHE A 96 1.94 14.73 -1.68
CA PHE A 96 3.25 14.51 -2.29
C PHE A 96 3.12 14.53 -3.81
N LYS A 97 3.07 15.74 -4.36
CA LYS A 97 2.93 16.00 -5.82
C LYS A 97 4.06 15.44 -6.68
N PHE A 98 5.12 14.93 -6.08
CA PHE A 98 6.36 14.50 -6.72
C PHE A 98 6.52 12.99 -6.87
N LEU A 99 5.57 12.22 -6.35
CA LEU A 99 5.54 10.78 -6.54
C LEU A 99 5.20 10.47 -8.02
N PRO A 100 6.06 9.73 -8.73
CA PRO A 100 6.16 8.28 -8.48
C PRO A 100 7.54 7.78 -8.05
N GLU A 101 8.51 8.66 -7.82
CA GLU A 101 9.88 8.32 -7.40
C GLU A 101 10.18 8.93 -6.01
N GLU A 102 11.18 8.38 -5.31
CA GLU A 102 11.61 8.97 -4.05
C GLU A 102 12.22 10.35 -4.30
N GLN A 103 11.83 11.34 -3.49
CA GLN A 103 12.37 12.68 -3.57
C GLN A 103 13.27 12.97 -2.37
N MET A 104 14.44 13.55 -2.61
CA MET A 104 15.27 14.14 -1.55
C MET A 104 14.55 15.35 -0.95
N ILE A 105 14.27 15.32 0.35
CA ILE A 105 13.60 16.42 1.06
C ILE A 105 14.57 17.24 1.89
N PHE A 106 15.71 16.66 2.28
CA PHE A 106 16.73 17.33 3.06
C PHE A 106 18.10 16.68 2.81
N SER A 107 19.16 17.48 2.80
CA SER A 107 20.55 17.00 2.83
C SER A 107 21.20 17.54 4.10
N PHE A 108 21.89 16.66 4.81
CA PHE A 108 22.68 17.01 5.98
C PHE A 108 24.15 17.11 5.58
N ASP A 109 24.99 17.56 6.50
CA ASP A 109 26.44 17.46 6.38
C ASP A 109 26.89 15.98 6.34
N GLU A 110 28.13 15.72 5.89
CA GLU A 110 28.75 14.38 5.89
C GLU A 110 28.03 13.30 5.04
N ASP A 111 27.57 13.63 3.83
CA ASP A 111 26.98 12.69 2.85
C ASP A 111 25.65 12.03 3.28
N PHE A 112 24.95 12.59 4.28
CA PHE A 112 23.63 12.13 4.69
C PHE A 112 22.51 12.86 3.94
N GLU A 113 21.49 12.11 3.52
CA GLU A 113 20.35 12.64 2.77
C GLU A 113 19.04 12.02 3.29
N LEU A 114 18.01 12.83 3.47
CA LEU A 114 16.66 12.39 3.81
C LEU A 114 15.79 12.38 2.56
N PHE A 115 15.18 11.25 2.28
CA PHE A 115 14.24 11.06 1.18
C PHE A 115 12.83 10.82 1.69
N LEU A 116 11.83 11.30 0.96
CA LEU A 116 10.43 10.91 1.11
C LEU A 116 10.02 10.07 -0.10
N GLY A 117 9.46 8.91 0.16
CA GLY A 117 9.07 7.96 -0.86
C GLY A 117 8.07 6.94 -0.36
N TYR A 118 8.23 5.70 -0.83
CA TYR A 118 7.34 4.60 -0.50
C TYR A 118 7.95 3.69 0.55
N ASN A 119 7.08 3.11 1.37
CA ASN A 119 7.47 2.01 2.24
C ASN A 119 7.67 0.75 1.39
N HIS A 120 8.90 0.24 1.33
CA HIS A 120 9.23 -1.00 0.63
C HIS A 120 9.32 -2.25 1.53
N ASN A 121 9.22 -2.07 2.86
CA ASN A 121 9.52 -3.10 3.84
C ASN A 121 8.26 -3.80 4.36
N VAL A 122 7.33 -3.03 4.96
CA VAL A 122 6.15 -3.57 5.66
C VAL A 122 4.92 -2.79 5.23
N TYR A 123 4.34 -3.15 4.09
CA TYR A 123 3.20 -2.43 3.52
C TYR A 123 1.99 -2.39 4.46
N GLU A 124 1.90 -3.31 5.43
CA GLU A 124 0.83 -3.34 6.44
C GLU A 124 0.87 -2.14 7.41
N GLU A 125 1.98 -1.42 7.48
CA GLU A 125 2.20 -0.30 8.41
C GLU A 125 2.12 1.08 7.74
N GLY A 126 1.75 1.11 6.45
CA GLY A 126 1.58 2.34 5.66
C GLY A 126 2.30 2.29 4.32
N PHE A 127 1.92 3.18 3.40
CA PHE A 127 2.52 3.24 2.06
C PHE A 127 3.69 4.20 1.93
N TRP A 128 3.88 5.06 2.92
CA TRP A 128 4.81 6.19 2.84
C TRP A 128 5.98 5.96 3.78
N ALA A 129 7.14 6.46 3.39
CA ALA A 129 8.33 6.34 4.22
C ALA A 129 9.27 7.53 4.07
N PHE A 130 9.93 7.84 5.18
CA PHE A 130 11.16 8.62 5.18
C PHE A 130 12.35 7.67 5.20
N SER A 131 13.24 7.81 4.22
CA SER A 131 14.45 7.00 4.08
C SER A 131 15.66 7.88 4.33
N LEU A 132 16.41 7.57 5.39
CA LEU A 132 17.71 8.19 5.64
C LEU A 132 18.77 7.41 4.86
N LYS A 133 19.54 8.12 4.03
CA LYS A 133 20.59 7.56 3.19
C LYS A 133 21.94 8.14 3.56
N PHE A 134 22.98 7.32 3.48
CA PHE A 134 24.37 7.71 3.55
C PHE A 134 25.08 7.20 2.30
N LYS A 135 25.71 8.09 1.52
CA LYS A 135 26.36 7.72 0.24
C LYS A 135 25.46 6.87 -0.67
N LYS A 136 24.18 7.24 -0.77
CA LYS A 136 23.11 6.55 -1.52
C LYS A 136 22.62 5.21 -0.95
N TYR A 137 23.18 4.72 0.16
CA TYR A 137 22.68 3.51 0.83
C TYR A 137 21.64 3.89 1.89
N THR A 138 20.46 3.27 1.85
CA THR A 138 19.46 3.42 2.90
C THR A 138 19.95 2.78 4.19
N ILE A 139 20.14 3.59 5.23
CA ILE A 139 20.61 3.14 6.55
C ILE A 139 19.46 3.00 7.55
N SER A 140 18.38 3.77 7.39
CA SER A 140 17.18 3.69 8.21
C SER A 140 15.96 4.10 7.41
N GLN A 141 14.81 3.51 7.73
CA GLN A 141 13.52 3.84 7.12
C GLN A 141 12.44 3.93 8.21
N CYS A 142 11.72 5.05 8.23
CA CYS A 142 10.55 5.24 9.08
C CYS A 142 9.29 5.23 8.20
N ASN A 143 8.37 4.30 8.47
CA ASN A 143 7.12 4.16 7.73
C ASN A 143 6.02 4.99 8.39
N PHE A 144 5.10 5.51 7.59
CA PHE A 144 3.92 6.19 8.09
C PHE A 144 2.72 6.00 7.16
N CYS A 145 1.53 6.29 7.69
CA CYS A 145 0.28 6.33 6.96
C CYS A 145 -0.57 7.52 7.42
N PHE A 146 -1.42 8.01 6.52
CA PHE A 146 -2.52 8.88 6.89
C PHE A 146 -3.70 8.01 7.33
N THR A 147 -4.13 8.19 8.56
CA THR A 147 -5.32 7.53 9.09
C THR A 147 -6.53 8.43 8.92
N LEU A 148 -7.68 7.82 8.61
CA LEU A 148 -8.95 8.50 8.82
C LEU A 148 -9.07 8.74 10.32
N GLU A 149 -9.29 9.99 10.75
CA GLU A 149 -9.80 10.26 12.09
C GLU A 149 -11.15 9.56 12.22
N LEU A 150 -11.13 8.32 12.70
CA LEU A 150 -12.31 7.68 13.26
C LEU A 150 -12.57 8.49 14.52
N HIS A 151 -13.60 9.34 14.52
CA HIS A 151 -14.06 10.07 15.70
C HIS A 151 -13.97 9.15 16.90
N THR A 152 -12.89 9.31 17.65
CA THR A 152 -12.68 8.64 18.90
C THR A 152 -13.64 9.39 19.80
N ARG A 153 -14.76 8.74 20.13
CA ARG A 153 -15.52 9.13 21.31
C ARG A 153 -14.55 8.94 22.48
N ILE A 154 -13.83 10.00 22.81
CA ILE A 154 -13.32 10.24 24.15
C ILE A 154 -14.52 10.72 24.97
#